data_AF-A0A2P2BX17-F1
#
_entry.id   AF-A0A2P2BX17-F1
#
_cell.length_a   1.000
_cell.length_b   1.000
_cell.length_c   1.000
_cell.angle_alpha   90.00
_cell.angle_beta   90.00
_cell.angle_gamma   90.00
#
_symmetry.space_group_name_H-M   'P 1'
#
loop_
_entity.id
_entity.type
_entity.pdbx_description
1 polymer ?
#
loop_
_entity_poly.entity_id
_entity_poly.type
_entity_poly.pdbx_seq_one_letter_code
_entity_poly.pdbx_strand_id
1 'polypeptide(L)'
;MPRFQDPVREAAQAREALRCLAHSTRAIDDPRQIYSVLGSLSAGGSSLEQSLPQLAAFHDGAAQTRTWTTDVDVASRAAAHKVSWELHRAGEELRQVSAPLEHAHEVAASIAYVRQDSALAAATPPTTRNPGVSL
;
A
#
# COMPACT_ATOMS: atom_id res chain seq x y z
N MET A 1 24.49 1.10 -8.70
CA MET A 1 24.02 2.40 -9.23
C MET A 1 22.54 2.50 -9.00
N PRO A 2 22.01 3.57 -8.39
CA PRO A 2 20.58 3.82 -8.51
C PRO A 2 20.33 4.27 -9.95
N ARG A 3 19.60 3.46 -10.72
CA ARG A 3 18.99 4.01 -11.94
C ARG A 3 17.94 4.97 -11.42
N PHE A 4 18.12 6.26 -11.68
CA PHE A 4 17.00 7.20 -11.59
C PHE A 4 15.93 6.63 -12.51
N GLN A 5 14.92 6.01 -11.90
CA GLN A 5 13.77 5.51 -12.63
C GLN A 5 12.98 6.73 -13.07
N ASP A 6 12.52 6.71 -14.32
CA ASP A 6 11.67 7.74 -14.88
C ASP A 6 10.43 7.92 -13.96
N PRO A 7 10.30 9.03 -13.22
CA PRO A 7 9.23 9.20 -12.24
C PRO A 7 7.84 9.16 -12.89
N VAL A 8 7.73 9.50 -14.18
CA VAL A 8 6.48 9.40 -14.94
C VAL A 8 6.12 7.93 -15.16
N ARG A 9 7.10 7.11 -15.55
CA ARG A 9 6.90 5.67 -15.72
C ARG A 9 6.55 4.98 -14.40
N GLU A 10 7.24 5.31 -13.31
CA GLU A 10 6.97 4.72 -12.00
C GLU A 10 5.59 5.12 -11.47
N ALA A 11 5.17 6.37 -11.67
CA ALA A 11 3.80 6.80 -11.35
C ALA A 11 2.74 6.04 -12.16
N ALA A 12 3.00 5.77 -13.44
CA ALA A 12 2.11 4.96 -14.27
C ALA A 12 2.03 3.50 -13.81
N GLN A 13 3.16 2.92 -13.39
CA GLN A 13 3.21 1.56 -12.83
C GLN A 13 2.49 1.48 -11.48
N ALA A 14 2.67 2.46 -10.60
CA ALA A 14 1.96 2.54 -9.32
C ALA A 14 0.44 2.62 -9.54
N ARG A 15 -0.02 3.47 -10.45
CA ARG A 15 -1.45 3.56 -10.83
C ARG A 15 -1.99 2.22 -11.31
N GLU A 16 -1.24 1.51 -12.16
CA GLU A 16 -1.67 0.23 -12.70
C GLU A 16 -1.65 -0.87 -11.63
N ALA A 17 -0.64 -0.91 -10.76
CA ALA A 17 -0.57 -1.83 -9.64
C ALA A 17 -1.76 -1.65 -8.68
N LEU A 18 -2.15 -0.41 -8.36
CA LEU A 18 -3.31 -0.12 -7.53
C LEU A 18 -4.62 -0.56 -8.21
N ARG A 19 -4.74 -0.41 -9.54
CA ARG A 19 -5.90 -0.89 -10.30
C ARG A 19 -5.99 -2.41 -10.28
N CYS A 20 -4.87 -3.10 -10.52
CA CYS A 20 -4.78 -4.56 -10.42
C CYS A 20 -5.11 -5.04 -9.01
N LEU A 21 -4.59 -4.37 -7.98
CA LEU A 21 -4.90 -4.68 -6.59
C LEU A 21 -6.39 -4.54 -6.31
N ALA A 22 -7.03 -3.43 -6.71
CA ALA A 22 -8.46 -3.21 -6.53
C ALA A 22 -9.34 -4.24 -7.25
N HIS A 23 -8.83 -4.85 -8.32
CA HIS A 23 -9.50 -5.96 -8.99
C HIS A 23 -9.31 -7.27 -8.21
N SER A 24 -8.08 -7.61 -7.85
CA SER A 24 -7.75 -8.86 -7.16
C SER A 24 -8.35 -8.96 -5.77
N THR A 25 -8.48 -7.84 -5.04
CA THR A 25 -9.08 -7.84 -3.69
C THR A 25 -10.56 -8.23 -3.66
N ARG A 26 -11.24 -8.19 -4.81
CA ARG A 26 -12.65 -8.64 -4.93
C ARG A 26 -12.81 -10.15 -4.87
N ALA A 27 -11.75 -10.90 -5.14
CA ALA A 27 -11.76 -12.36 -5.28
C ALA A 27 -10.69 -13.01 -4.37
N ILE A 28 -10.49 -12.47 -3.16
CA ILE A 28 -9.60 -13.10 -2.18
C ILE A 28 -10.27 -14.38 -1.66
N ASP A 29 -9.80 -15.52 -2.14
CA ASP A 29 -10.30 -16.85 -1.73
C ASP A 29 -9.61 -17.38 -0.46
N ASP A 30 -8.36 -16.96 -0.22
CA ASP A 30 -7.60 -17.35 0.97
C ASP A 30 -7.45 -16.14 1.90
N PRO A 31 -8.18 -16.11 3.05
CA PRO A 31 -8.16 -14.97 3.95
C PRO A 31 -6.77 -14.72 4.59
N ARG A 32 -5.86 -15.70 4.53
CA ARG A 32 -4.47 -15.53 4.97
C ARG A 32 -3.70 -14.51 4.12
N GLN A 33 -4.16 -14.24 2.89
CA GLN A 33 -3.56 -13.21 2.02
C GLN A 33 -3.85 -11.78 2.50
N ILE A 34 -4.92 -11.57 3.28
CA ILE A 34 -5.35 -10.24 3.74
C ILE A 34 -4.23 -9.56 4.54
N TYR A 35 -3.52 -10.30 5.39
CA TYR A 35 -2.41 -9.77 6.17
C TYR A 35 -1.31 -9.17 5.27
N SER A 36 -0.87 -9.91 4.25
CA SER A 36 0.15 -9.45 3.30
C SER A 36 -0.34 -8.27 2.43
N VAL A 37 -1.61 -8.25 2.06
CA VAL A 37 -2.22 -7.14 1.32
C VAL A 37 -2.22 -5.87 2.16
N LEU A 38 -2.62 -5.94 3.43
CA LEU A 38 -2.62 -4.80 4.34
C LEU A 38 -1.20 -4.26 4.59
N GLY A 39 -0.22 -5.15 4.77
CA GLY A 39 1.18 -4.73 4.95
C GLY A 39 1.74 -4.03 3.72
N SER A 40 1.43 -4.53 2.51
CA SER A 40 1.85 -3.91 1.25
C SER A 40 1.18 -2.55 1.02
N LEU A 41 -0.10 -2.42 1.39
CA LEU A 41 -0.83 -1.15 1.32
C LEU A 41 -0.28 -0.12 2.31
N SER A 42 0.06 -0.52 3.55
CA SER A 42 0.68 0.37 4.53
C SER A 42 2.03 0.91 4.02
N ALA A 43 2.92 0.01 3.58
CA ALA A 43 4.22 0.40 3.03
C ALA A 43 4.09 1.28 1.76
N GLY A 44 3.13 0.96 0.89
CA GLY A 44 2.81 1.77 -0.29
C GLY A 44 2.29 3.16 0.07
N GLY A 45 1.43 3.25 1.10
CA GLY A 45 0.93 4.51 1.66
C GLY A 45 2.06 5.39 2.18
N SER A 46 2.98 4.85 3.00
CA SER A 46 4.16 5.59 3.48
C SER A 46 5.08 6.04 2.33
N SER A 47 5.23 5.23 1.29
CA SER A 47 6.03 5.59 0.11
C SER A 47 5.39 6.74 -0.69
N LEU A 48 4.06 6.72 -0.82
CA LEU A 48 3.32 7.79 -1.46
C LEU A 48 3.35 9.07 -0.62
N GLU A 49 3.19 8.98 0.70
CA GLU A 49 3.35 10.08 1.65
C GLU A 49 4.71 10.74 1.46
N GLN A 50 5.80 9.96 1.41
CA GLN A 50 7.15 10.48 1.23
C GLN A 50 7.39 11.13 -0.14
N SER A 51 6.66 10.71 -1.16
CA SER A 51 6.80 11.24 -2.52
C SER A 51 6.16 12.62 -2.68
N LEU A 52 5.09 12.92 -1.93
CA LEU A 52 4.35 14.19 -2.05
C LEU A 52 5.20 15.42 -1.64
N PRO A 53 5.94 15.42 -0.51
CA PRO A 53 6.89 16.50 -0.19
C PRO A 53 8.02 16.67 -1.22
N GLN A 54 8.45 15.59 -1.88
CA GLN A 54 9.47 15.67 -2.93
C GLN A 54 8.94 16.41 -4.16
N LEU A 55 7.68 16.15 -4.53
CA LEU A 55 7.00 16.91 -5.58
C LEU A 55 6.73 18.37 -5.16
N ALA A 56 6.37 18.60 -3.89
CA ALA A 56 6.14 19.93 -3.36
C ALA A 56 7.41 20.80 -3.39
N ALA A 57 8.56 20.22 -3.04
CA ALA A 57 9.86 20.90 -3.03
C ALA A 57 10.27 21.45 -4.41
N PHE A 58 9.80 20.83 -5.51
CA PHE A 58 10.00 21.37 -6.86
C PHE A 58 9.34 22.75 -7.02
N HIS A 59 8.18 22.95 -6.39
CA HIS A 59 7.41 24.19 -6.45
C HIS A 59 7.84 25.22 -5.40
N ASP A 60 8.46 24.80 -4.29
CA ASP A 60 9.08 25.70 -3.30
C ASP A 60 10.35 26.37 -3.81
N GLY A 61 11.10 25.68 -4.67
CA GLY A 61 12.39 26.13 -5.18
C GLY A 61 12.25 27.24 -6.22
N ALA A 62 12.29 28.51 -5.81
CA ALA A 62 12.28 29.66 -6.71
C ALA A 62 13.34 29.59 -7.84
N ALA A 63 14.46 28.87 -7.65
CA ALA A 63 15.49 28.68 -8.67
C ALA A 63 15.12 27.62 -9.73
N GLN A 64 14.46 26.53 -9.33
CA GLN A 64 14.02 25.48 -10.26
C GLN A 64 12.86 25.98 -11.11
N THR A 65 11.85 26.62 -10.49
CA THR A 65 10.73 27.23 -11.21
C THR A 65 11.21 28.26 -12.24
N ARG A 66 12.13 29.17 -11.87
CA ARG A 66 12.70 30.19 -12.79
C ARG A 66 13.48 29.63 -13.97
N THR A 67 13.96 28.39 -13.90
CA THR A 67 14.68 27.75 -15.01
C THR A 67 13.72 27.27 -16.10
N TRP A 68 12.47 26.97 -15.73
CA TRP A 68 11.44 26.40 -16.62
C TRP A 68 10.30 27.38 -16.93
N THR A 69 10.30 28.58 -16.36
CA THR A 69 9.30 29.62 -16.65
C THR A 69 9.97 30.94 -17.03
N THR A 70 9.65 31.42 -18.23
CA THR A 70 10.26 32.60 -18.86
C THR A 70 9.72 33.92 -18.30
N ASP A 71 8.53 33.90 -17.68
CA ASP A 71 7.85 35.08 -17.14
C ASP A 71 7.11 34.70 -15.84
N VAL A 72 7.82 34.73 -14.70
CA VAL A 72 7.24 34.41 -13.38
C VAL A 72 6.54 35.62 -12.78
N ASP A 73 5.37 35.94 -13.29
CA ASP A 73 4.50 36.95 -12.69
C ASP A 73 4.02 36.52 -11.28
N VAL A 74 3.33 37.43 -10.59
CA VAL A 74 2.81 37.18 -9.23
C VAL A 74 1.82 36.01 -9.22
N ALA A 75 0.99 35.88 -10.25
CA ALA A 75 -0.02 34.83 -10.36
C ALA A 75 0.63 33.44 -10.49
N SER A 76 1.67 33.31 -11.31
CA SER A 76 2.42 32.07 -11.52
C SER A 76 3.12 31.61 -10.24
N ARG A 77 3.70 32.53 -9.48
CA ARG A 77 4.30 32.22 -8.16
C ARG A 77 3.25 31.80 -7.14
N ALA A 78 2.10 32.48 -7.11
CA ALA A 78 0.99 32.09 -6.23
C ALA A 78 0.46 30.70 -6.57
N ALA A 79 0.35 30.36 -7.87
CA ALA A 79 -0.06 29.04 -8.31
C ALA A 79 0.94 27.94 -7.91
N ALA A 80 2.24 28.16 -8.12
CA ALA A 80 3.27 27.21 -7.70
C ALA A 80 3.25 26.98 -6.18
N HIS A 81 3.16 28.04 -5.40
CA HIS A 81 3.04 27.93 -3.94
C HIS A 81 1.79 27.16 -3.52
N LYS A 82 0.66 27.39 -4.20
CA LYS A 82 -0.58 26.65 -3.93
C LYS A 82 -0.41 25.15 -4.22
N VAL A 83 0.25 24.77 -5.32
CA VAL A 83 0.54 23.36 -5.61
C VAL A 83 1.38 22.73 -4.51
N SER A 84 2.47 23.40 -4.09
CA SER A 84 3.30 22.92 -2.97
C SER A 84 2.47 22.70 -1.70
N TRP A 85 1.66 23.70 -1.32
CA TRP A 85 0.83 23.64 -0.12
C TRP A 85 -0.17 22.48 -0.16
N GLU A 86 -0.88 22.29 -1.27
CA GLU A 86 -1.83 21.18 -1.43
C GLU A 86 -1.12 19.81 -1.38
N LEU A 87 0.08 19.69 -1.93
CA LEU A 87 0.86 18.44 -1.87
C LEU A 87 1.31 18.10 -0.44
N HIS A 88 1.78 19.09 0.32
CA HIS A 88 2.10 18.91 1.73
C HIS A 88 0.86 18.51 2.53
N ARG A 89 -0.27 19.19 2.32
CA ARG A 89 -1.54 18.86 2.96
C ARG A 89 -2.00 17.44 2.61
N ALA A 90 -1.91 17.04 1.34
CA ALA A 90 -2.25 15.69 0.90
C ALA A 90 -1.37 14.62 1.57
N GLY A 91 -0.07 14.92 1.81
CA GLY A 91 0.81 14.05 2.57
C GLY A 91 0.31 13.82 4.00
N GLU A 92 -0.09 14.89 4.69
CA GLU A 92 -0.65 14.80 6.04
C GLU A 92 -1.98 14.05 6.08
N GLU A 93 -2.88 14.29 5.11
CA GLU A 93 -4.14 13.56 4.99
C GLU A 93 -3.90 12.06 4.70
N LEU A 94 -2.94 11.74 3.85
CA LEU A 94 -2.58 10.36 3.55
C LEU A 94 -1.99 9.65 4.78
N ARG A 95 -1.14 10.32 5.55
CA ARG A 95 -0.62 9.80 6.82
C ARG A 95 -1.75 9.45 7.80
N GLN A 96 -2.78 10.29 7.88
CA GLN A 96 -3.97 10.01 8.69
C GLN A 96 -4.76 8.80 8.20
N VAL A 97 -4.90 8.62 6.88
CA VAL A 97 -5.58 7.46 6.26
C VAL A 97 -4.77 6.16 6.40
N SER A 98 -3.43 6.25 6.39
CA SER A 98 -2.54 5.09 6.56
C SER A 98 -2.59 4.51 7.98
N ALA A 99 -2.83 5.33 9.01
CA ALA A 99 -2.85 4.83 10.40
C ALA A 99 -3.90 3.73 10.66
N PRO A 100 -5.17 3.86 10.22
CA PRO A 100 -6.14 2.76 10.28
C PRO A 100 -5.73 1.51 9.48
N LEU A 101 -5.00 1.65 8.38
CA LEU A 101 -4.52 0.50 7.58
C LEU A 101 -3.45 -0.29 8.34
N GLU A 102 -2.51 0.42 8.96
CA GLU A 102 -1.50 -0.20 9.82
C GLU A 102 -2.13 -0.88 11.03
N HIS A 103 -3.10 -0.23 11.69
CA HIS A 103 -3.83 -0.85 12.77
C HIS A 103 -4.61 -2.11 12.33
N ALA A 104 -5.26 -2.07 11.16
CA ALA A 104 -5.91 -3.26 10.60
C ALA A 104 -4.91 -4.39 10.31
N HIS A 105 -3.69 -4.06 9.86
CA HIS A 105 -2.61 -5.02 9.66
C HIS A 105 -2.19 -5.69 10.97
N GLU A 106 -2.03 -4.91 12.04
CA GLU A 106 -1.73 -5.41 13.39
C GLU A 106 -2.84 -6.33 13.91
N VAL A 107 -4.10 -5.92 13.80
CA VAL A 107 -5.25 -6.73 14.24
C VAL A 107 -5.34 -8.01 13.43
N ALA A 108 -5.10 -7.96 12.12
CA ALA A 108 -5.11 -9.13 11.25
C ALA A 108 -4.06 -10.19 11.67
N ALA A 109 -2.93 -9.78 12.24
CA ALA A 109 -1.92 -10.70 12.77
C ALA A 109 -2.43 -11.56 13.94
N SER A 110 -3.47 -11.10 14.65
CA SER A 110 -4.07 -11.84 15.77
C SER A 110 -5.11 -12.88 15.35
N ILE A 111 -5.53 -12.88 14.08
CA ILE A 111 -6.59 -13.78 13.59
C ILE A 111 -6.00 -15.13 13.20
N ALA A 112 -6.42 -16.19 13.89
CA ALA A 112 -6.10 -17.57 13.52
C ALA A 112 -7.11 -18.11 12.49
N TYR A 113 -6.68 -18.25 11.23
CA TYR A 113 -7.49 -18.88 10.18
C TYR A 113 -7.27 -20.40 10.16
N VAL A 114 -8.32 -21.19 10.46
CA VAL A 114 -8.33 -22.64 10.31
C VAL A 114 -9.05 -23.00 9.00
N ARG A 115 -8.42 -23.84 8.16
CA ARG A 115 -9.06 -24.36 6.95
C ARG A 115 -10.07 -25.45 7.31
N GLN A 116 -11.30 -25.39 6.79
CA GLN A 116 -12.40 -26.28 7.20
C GLN A 116 -12.17 -27.76 6.85
N ASP A 117 -11.44 -28.04 5.77
CA ASP A 117 -10.90 -29.34 5.38
C ASP A 117 -9.93 -29.93 6.43
N SER A 118 -9.14 -29.08 7.11
CA SER A 118 -8.31 -29.50 8.25
C SER A 118 -9.15 -29.85 9.49
N ALA A 119 -10.27 -29.15 9.71
CA ALA A 119 -11.18 -29.40 10.82
C ALA A 119 -11.98 -30.71 10.64
N LEU A 120 -12.38 -31.04 9.41
CA LEU A 120 -13.02 -32.31 9.07
C LEU A 120 -12.08 -33.51 9.22
N ALA A 121 -10.80 -33.36 8.85
CA ALA A 121 -9.78 -34.40 9.06
C ALA A 121 -9.50 -34.65 10.55
N ALA A 122 -9.45 -33.60 11.38
CA ALA A 122 -9.24 -33.71 12.83
C ALA A 122 -10.44 -34.32 13.58
N ALA A 123 -11.66 -34.20 13.03
CA ALA A 123 -12.87 -34.78 13.61
C ALA A 123 -13.02 -36.29 13.36
N THR A 124 -12.13 -36.90 12.56
CA THR A 124 -12.17 -38.34 12.28
C THR A 124 -11.28 -39.07 13.31
N PRO A 125 -11.83 -39.81 14.29
CA PRO A 125 -11.00 -40.51 15.27
C PRO A 125 -10.16 -41.61 14.60
N PRO A 126 -8.93 -41.88 15.05
CA PRO A 126 -8.13 -42.97 14.53
C PRO A 126 -8.87 -44.28 14.78
N THR A 127 -9.20 -45.00 13.70
CA THR A 127 -9.71 -46.38 13.80
C THR A 127 -8.61 -47.23 14.45
N THR A 128 -8.77 -47.54 15.73
CA THR A 128 -7.96 -48.52 16.45
C THR A 128 -8.17 -49.87 15.80
N ARG A 129 -7.29 -50.21 14.86
CA ARG A 129 -7.21 -51.53 14.26
C ARG A 129 -6.67 -52.48 15.33
N ASN A 130 -7.58 -53.14 16.03
CA ASN A 130 -7.25 -54.16 17.03
C ASN A 130 -6.66 -55.37 16.27
N PRO A 131 -5.38 -55.75 16.46
CA PRO A 131 -4.87 -56.97 15.87
C PRO A 131 -5.45 -58.13 16.68
N GLY A 132 -6.46 -58.78 16.10
CA GLY A 132 -7.09 -59.96 16.66
C GLY A 132 -6.06 -61.04 16.96
N VAL A 133 -6.00 -61.45 18.22
CA VAL A 133 -5.35 -62.67 18.68
C VAL A 133 -5.98 -63.85 17.92
N SER A 134 -5.18 -64.56 17.14
CA SER A 134 -5.54 -65.87 16.61
C SER A 134 -4.87 -66.94 17.48
N LEU A 135 -5.69 -67.93 17.84
CA LEU A 135 -5.43 -69.07 18.72
C LEU A 135 -4.28 -69.97 18.24
#